data_AF-A0A4U1L7T0-F1
#
_entry.id   AF-A0A4U1L7T0-F1
#
_cell.length_a   1.000
_cell.length_b   1.000
_cell.length_c   1.000
_cell.angle_alpha   90.00
_cell.angle_beta   90.00
_cell.angle_gamma   90.00
#
_symmetry.space_group_name_H-M   'P 1'
#
loop_
_entity.id
_entity.type
_entity.pdbx_description
1 polymer ?
#
loop_
_entity_poly.entity_id
_entity_poly.type
_entity_poly.pdbx_seq_one_letter_code
_entity_poly.pdbx_strand_id
1 'polypeptide(L)'
;MHRYFFSLRIAGLVILAAIAVASIDLWLNEFAVVHDPEGKVARVLVEHGDGRPRAMREFAAGYWAGRPRRDGAIRIVCKSGVEASGGYVTPGLRTTYTVRPDDCGGVAARAS
;
A
#
# COMPACT_ATOMS: atom_id res chain seq x y z
N MET A 1 -46.60 14.45 10.15
CA MET A 1 -45.52 14.48 9.13
C MET A 1 -44.16 15.00 9.66
N HIS A 2 -44.09 15.70 10.81
CA HIS A 2 -42.83 16.25 11.36
C HIS A 2 -41.80 15.21 11.87
N ARG A 3 -42.24 14.00 12.27
CA ARG A 3 -41.37 12.96 12.83
C ARG A 3 -40.43 12.31 11.80
N TYR A 4 -40.84 12.21 10.54
CA TYR A 4 -40.02 11.63 9.47
C TYR A 4 -38.86 12.54 9.05
N PHE A 5 -39.08 13.87 9.06
CA PHE A 5 -38.02 14.85 8.75
C PHE A 5 -36.90 14.85 9.78
N PHE A 6 -37.23 14.65 11.05
CA PHE A 6 -36.24 14.59 12.13
C PHE A 6 -35.34 13.34 12.01
N SER A 7 -35.94 12.20 11.65
CA SER A 7 -35.21 10.95 11.41
C SER A 7 -34.27 11.04 10.21
N LEU A 8 -34.68 11.69 9.12
CA LEU A 8 -33.87 11.81 7.91
C LEU A 8 -32.60 12.66 8.13
N ARG A 9 -32.71 13.73 8.92
CA ARG A 9 -31.55 14.58 9.28
C ARG A 9 -30.54 13.83 10.15
N ILE A 10 -31.02 13.06 11.12
CA ILE A 10 -30.16 12.25 11.98
C ILE A 10 -29.47 11.16 11.15
N ALA A 11 -30.20 10.47 10.27
CA ALA A 11 -29.61 9.47 9.39
C ALA A 11 -28.52 10.08 8.48
N GLY A 12 -28.78 11.26 7.91
CA GLY A 12 -27.79 12.00 7.11
C GLY A 12 -26.53 12.35 7.90
N LEU A 13 -26.68 12.84 9.14
CA LEU A 13 -25.54 13.16 10.02
C LEU A 13 -24.73 11.92 10.38
N VAL A 14 -25.38 10.79 10.66
CA VAL A 14 -24.69 9.52 10.98
C VAL A 14 -23.89 9.02 9.78
N ILE A 15 -24.47 9.08 8.58
CA ILE A 15 -23.76 8.69 7.34
C ILE A 15 -22.55 9.61 7.11
N LEU A 16 -22.71 10.92 7.25
CA LEU A 16 -21.60 11.87 7.10
C LEU A 16 -20.50 11.64 8.14
N ALA A 17 -20.86 11.38 9.39
CA ALA A 17 -19.91 11.07 10.45
C ALA A 17 -19.15 9.76 10.15
N ALA A 18 -19.83 8.73 9.66
CA ALA A 18 -19.21 7.47 9.27
C ALA A 18 -18.22 7.65 8.10
N ILE A 19 -18.60 8.44 7.08
CA ILE A 19 -17.70 8.77 5.96
C ILE A 19 -16.48 9.54 6.46
N ALA A 20 -16.68 10.56 7.29
CA ALA A 20 -15.58 11.36 7.84
C ALA A 20 -14.61 10.50 8.65
N VAL A 21 -15.11 9.63 9.53
CA VAL A 21 -14.29 8.71 10.31
C VAL A 21 -13.54 7.73 9.41
N ALA A 22 -14.21 7.15 8.40
CA ALA A 22 -13.56 6.25 7.44
C ALA A 22 -12.48 6.95 6.61
N SER A 23 -12.71 8.19 6.18
CA SER A 23 -11.72 9.00 5.48
C SER A 23 -10.52 9.34 6.36
N ILE A 24 -10.75 9.71 7.62
CA ILE A 24 -9.69 9.95 8.60
C ILE A 24 -8.93 8.66 8.90
N ASP A 25 -9.62 7.53 9.06
CA ASP A 25 -8.98 6.22 9.29
C ASP A 25 -8.11 5.81 8.09
N LEU A 26 -8.59 6.01 6.86
CA LEU A 26 -7.80 5.79 5.64
C LEU A 26 -6.61 6.73 5.54
N TRP A 27 -6.77 7.98 5.99
CA TRP A 27 -5.72 8.98 5.97
C TRP A 27 -4.66 8.74 7.05
N LEU A 28 -5.06 8.27 8.25
CA LEU A 28 -4.17 8.02 9.39
C LEU A 28 -3.54 6.63 9.40
N ASN A 29 -4.22 5.60 8.86
CA ASN A 29 -3.68 4.24 8.83
C ASN A 29 -2.78 3.99 7.59
N GLU A 30 -2.00 5.01 7.28
CA GLU A 30 -1.16 5.22 6.11
C GLU A 30 -0.55 3.94 5.54
N PHE A 31 -0.76 3.77 4.23
CA PHE A 31 -0.37 2.58 3.48
C PHE A 31 0.92 2.85 2.71
N ALA A 32 1.74 1.80 2.58
CA ALA A 32 2.73 1.73 1.53
C ALA A 32 2.02 1.33 0.24
N VAL A 33 2.24 2.08 -0.85
CA VAL A 33 1.69 1.79 -2.17
C VAL A 33 2.83 1.67 -3.17
N VAL A 34 2.81 0.59 -3.95
CA VAL A 34 3.72 0.39 -5.08
C VAL A 34 2.91 0.39 -6.37
N HIS A 35 3.36 1.15 -7.35
CA HIS A 35 2.77 1.24 -8.68
C HIS A 35 3.77 0.75 -9.74
N ASP A 36 3.35 -0.20 -10.57
CA ASP A 36 4.12 -0.76 -11.68
C ASP A 36 3.35 -0.52 -12.99
N PRO A 37 3.68 0.56 -13.73
CA PRO A 37 3.01 0.87 -14.99
C PRO A 37 3.33 -0.14 -16.11
N GLU A 38 4.41 -0.91 -15.99
CA GLU A 38 4.90 -1.81 -17.04
C GLU A 38 4.54 -3.29 -16.78
N GLY A 39 3.97 -3.61 -15.62
CA GLY A 39 3.57 -4.96 -15.26
C GLY A 39 4.75 -5.94 -15.16
N LYS A 40 5.94 -5.47 -14.80
CA LYS A 40 7.16 -6.26 -14.62
C LYS A 40 7.29 -6.90 -13.23
N VAL A 41 6.50 -6.48 -12.25
CA VAL A 41 6.52 -6.97 -10.88
C VAL A 41 5.72 -8.27 -10.76
N ALA A 42 6.29 -9.25 -10.05
CA ALA A 42 5.60 -10.49 -9.69
C ALA A 42 5.00 -10.39 -8.28
N ARG A 43 5.76 -9.86 -7.32
CA ARG A 43 5.36 -9.75 -5.90
C ARG A 43 6.03 -8.53 -5.26
N VAL A 44 5.33 -7.94 -4.28
CA VAL A 44 5.89 -6.87 -3.44
C VAL A 44 5.82 -7.31 -1.98
N LEU A 45 6.92 -7.15 -1.27
CA LEU A 45 7.11 -7.56 0.11
C LEU A 45 7.48 -6.32 0.95
N VAL A 46 7.06 -6.30 2.20
CA VAL A 46 7.59 -5.40 3.22
C VAL A 46 8.50 -6.21 4.13
N GLU A 47 9.78 -5.88 4.12
CA GLU A 47 10.78 -6.45 5.02
C GLU A 47 10.89 -5.59 6.26
N HIS A 48 10.62 -6.19 7.41
CA HIS A 48 10.82 -5.55 8.70
C HIS A 48 12.16 -5.97 9.27
N GLY A 49 12.69 -5.21 10.23
CA GLY A 49 13.96 -5.53 10.91
C GLY A 49 13.99 -6.88 11.66
N ASP A 50 12.86 -7.59 11.77
CA ASP A 50 12.78 -8.94 12.33
C ASP A 50 13.05 -10.06 11.29
N GLY A 51 13.36 -9.68 10.05
CA GLY A 51 13.68 -10.61 8.97
C GLY A 51 12.49 -11.38 8.41
N ARG A 52 11.25 -11.05 8.81
CA ARG A 52 10.04 -11.69 8.27
C ARG A 52 9.41 -10.83 7.18
N PRO A 53 9.58 -11.17 5.89
CA PRO A 53 8.93 -10.46 4.81
C PRO A 53 7.41 -10.69 4.87
N ARG A 54 6.64 -9.63 4.63
CA ARG A 54 5.18 -9.69 4.52
C ARG A 54 4.74 -9.27 3.13
N ALA A 55 3.98 -10.13 2.45
CA ALA A 55 3.43 -9.80 1.15
C ALA A 55 2.42 -8.64 1.22
N MET A 56 2.58 -7.69 0.32
CA MET A 56 1.58 -6.67 0.00
C MET A 56 0.50 -7.31 -0.88
N ARG A 57 -0.73 -6.79 -0.82
CA ARG A 57 -1.84 -7.25 -1.67
C ARG A 57 -1.99 -6.34 -2.87
N GLU A 58 -2.18 -6.93 -4.03
CA GLU A 58 -2.64 -6.21 -5.21
C GLU A 58 -4.11 -5.80 -5.01
N PHE A 59 -4.44 -4.53 -5.26
CA PHE A 59 -5.81 -4.01 -5.15
C PHE A 59 -6.36 -3.48 -6.48
N ALA A 60 -5.48 -3.13 -7.41
CA ALA A 60 -5.78 -2.83 -8.80
C ALA A 60 -4.61 -3.32 -9.65
N ALA A 61 -4.82 -3.54 -10.96
CA ALA A 61 -3.79 -4.03 -11.86
C ALA A 61 -2.56 -3.13 -11.81
N GLY A 62 -1.39 -3.68 -11.42
CA GLY A 62 -0.16 -2.90 -11.29
C GLY A 62 -0.08 -2.04 -10.03
N TYR A 63 -0.98 -2.22 -9.07
CA TYR A 63 -0.98 -1.50 -7.80
C TYR A 63 -1.04 -2.45 -6.59
N TRP A 64 -0.02 -2.37 -5.75
CA TRP A 64 0.06 -3.12 -4.49
C TRP A 64 -0.04 -2.17 -3.31
N ALA A 65 -0.79 -2.59 -2.30
CA ALA A 65 -0.91 -1.88 -1.04
C ALA A 65 -0.60 -2.81 0.14
N GLY A 66 0.02 -2.24 1.15
CA GLY A 66 0.37 -2.94 2.39
C GLY A 66 0.46 -1.95 3.53
N ARG A 67 0.15 -2.43 4.74
CA ARG A 67 0.31 -1.64 5.97
C ARG A 67 1.58 -2.08 6.69
N PRO A 68 2.63 -1.25 6.75
CA PRO A 68 3.81 -1.54 7.57
C PRO A 68 3.39 -1.52 9.04
N ARG A 69 3.79 -2.54 9.80
CA ARG A 69 3.56 -2.59 11.26
C ARG A 69 4.76 -2.10 12.05
N ARG A 70 5.93 -2.08 11.41
CA ARG A 70 7.22 -1.63 11.93
C ARG A 70 7.96 -0.96 10.78
N ASP A 71 9.03 -0.27 11.15
CA ASP A 71 9.98 0.24 10.18
C ASP A 71 10.59 -0.90 9.35
N GLY A 72 10.87 -0.60 8.09
CA GLY A 72 11.31 -1.60 7.14
C GLY A 72 11.62 -1.05 5.75
N ALA A 73 11.78 -1.96 4.80
CA ALA A 73 11.97 -1.62 3.39
C ALA A 73 10.97 -2.37 2.51
N ILE A 74 10.58 -1.74 1.41
CA ILE A 74 9.82 -2.39 0.35
C ILE A 74 10.82 -3.21 -0.49
N ARG A 75 10.56 -4.50 -0.64
CA ARG A 75 11.28 -5.39 -1.55
C ARG A 75 10.37 -5.76 -2.71
N ILE A 76 10.81 -5.45 -3.92
CA ILE A 76 10.08 -5.68 -5.15
C ILE A 76 10.71 -6.90 -5.81
N VAL A 77 9.91 -7.93 -6.07
CA VAL A 77 10.33 -9.13 -6.77
C VAL A 77 9.76 -9.06 -8.18
N CYS A 78 10.64 -8.90 -9.16
CA CYS A 78 10.27 -8.81 -10.57
C CYS A 78 9.96 -10.20 -11.16
N LYS A 79 9.19 -10.25 -12.25
CA LYS A 79 8.88 -11.47 -13.00
C LYS A 79 10.13 -12.16 -13.57
N SER A 80 11.20 -11.39 -13.79
CA SER A 80 12.51 -11.88 -14.18
C SER A 80 13.26 -12.62 -13.05
N GLY A 81 12.78 -12.55 -11.81
CA GLY A 81 13.47 -13.05 -10.62
C GLY A 81 14.46 -12.06 -10.00
N VAL A 82 14.63 -10.88 -10.61
CA VAL A 82 15.41 -9.78 -10.05
C VAL A 82 14.68 -9.17 -8.87
N GLU A 83 15.44 -8.74 -7.87
CA GLU A 83 14.89 -8.06 -6.71
C GLU A 83 15.41 -6.62 -6.66
N ALA A 84 14.51 -5.69 -6.35
CA ALA A 84 14.81 -4.27 -6.21
C ALA A 84 14.29 -3.75 -4.86
N SER A 85 14.90 -2.68 -4.37
CA SER A 85 14.45 -1.99 -3.15
C SER A 85 13.55 -0.82 -3.52
N GLY A 86 12.29 -0.87 -3.07
CA GLY A 86 11.27 0.17 -3.25
C GLY A 86 11.32 1.29 -2.22
N GLY A 87 12.39 1.36 -1.42
CA GLY A 87 12.59 2.40 -0.41
C GLY A 87 12.15 2.01 1.00
N TYR A 88 12.39 2.93 1.94
CA TYR A 88 12.11 2.76 3.36
C TYR A 88 10.65 3.06 3.70
N VAL A 89 10.07 2.30 4.62
CA VAL A 89 8.71 2.46 5.11
C VAL A 89 8.69 2.60 6.61
N THR A 90 7.83 3.50 7.10
CA THR A 90 7.63 3.76 8.52
C THR A 90 6.13 3.64 8.85
N PRO A 91 5.76 3.01 9.99
CA PRO A 91 4.37 2.93 10.40
C PRO A 91 3.74 4.31 10.56
N GLY A 92 2.57 4.51 9.96
CA GLY A 92 1.89 5.79 10.01
C GLY A 92 2.49 6.87 9.11
N LEU A 93 3.43 6.52 8.22
CA LEU A 93 3.88 7.38 7.11
C LEU A 93 3.46 6.78 5.76
N ARG A 94 2.90 7.63 4.90
CA ARG A 94 2.47 7.28 3.55
C ARG A 94 3.69 7.26 2.65
N THR A 95 4.08 6.05 2.26
CA THR A 95 5.14 5.85 1.25
C THR A 95 4.50 5.43 -0.07
N THR A 96 4.79 6.15 -1.14
CA THR A 96 4.42 5.75 -2.50
C THR A 96 5.68 5.53 -3.32
N TYR A 97 5.79 4.38 -3.97
CA TYR A 97 6.90 4.07 -4.84
C TYR A 97 6.39 3.69 -6.24
N THR A 98 6.99 4.27 -7.27
CA THR A 98 6.71 3.90 -8.66
C THR A 98 7.90 3.12 -9.19
N VAL A 99 7.64 1.89 -9.61
CA VAL A 99 8.64 1.00 -10.20
C VAL A 99 9.08 1.59 -11.53
N ARG A 100 10.38 1.78 -11.66
CA ARG A 100 11.04 2.24 -12.88
C ARG A 100 11.43 1.04 -13.74
N PRO A 101 11.50 1.21 -15.07
CA PRO A 101 11.94 0.14 -15.97
C PRO A 101 13.29 -0.46 -15.59
N ASP A 102 14.20 0.35 -15.04
CA ASP A 102 15.55 -0.06 -14.63
C ASP A 102 15.57 -0.92 -13.36
N ASP A 103 14.56 -0.78 -12.47
CA ASP A 103 14.50 -1.53 -11.21
C ASP A 103 14.38 -3.04 -11.47
N CYS A 104 13.65 -3.41 -12.53
CA CYS A 104 13.53 -4.79 -13.01
C CYS A 104 14.49 -5.11 -14.17
N GLY A 105 15.37 -4.18 -14.55
CA GLY A 105 16.33 -4.32 -15.65
C GLY A 105 17.68 -4.91 -15.25
N GLY A 106 17.92 -5.14 -13.96
CA GLY A 106 19.19 -5.62 -13.43
C GLY A 106 19.54 -7.04 -13.86
N VAL A 107 20.58 -7.18 -14.66
CA VAL A 107 21.30 -8.45 -14.89
C VAL A 107 21.53 -9.14 -13.55
N ALA A 108 21.12 -10.41 -13.46
CA ALA A 108 21.23 -11.24 -12.27
C ALA A 108 22.60 -11.08 -11.59
N ALA A 109 22.62 -10.39 -10.44
CA ALA A 109 23.73 -10.46 -9.51
C ALA A 109 23.71 -11.86 -8.86
N ARG A 110 24.13 -12.88 -9.62
CA ARG A 110 24.61 -14.14 -9.08
C ARG A 110 25.91 -13.83 -8.34
N ALA A 111 25.81 -13.62 -7.02
CA ALA A 111 26.96 -13.76 -6.14
C ALA A 111 27.11 -15.24 -5.80
N SER A 112 28.18 -15.80 -6.36
CA SER A 112 28.90 -17.04 -6.05
C SER A 112 29.03 -17.37 -4.57
#